data_AF-A0A9X9A1Q7-F1
#
_entry.id   AF-A0A9X9A1Q7-F1
#
_cell.length_a   1.000
_cell.length_b   1.000
_cell.length_c   1.000
_cell.angle_alpha   90.00
_cell.angle_beta   90.00
_cell.angle_gamma   90.00
#
_symmetry.space_group_name_H-M   'P 1'
#
loop_
_entity.id
_entity.type
_entity.pdbx_description
1 polymer ?
#
loop_
_entity_poly.entity_id
_entity_poly.type
_entity_poly.pdbx_seq_one_letter_code
_entity_poly.pdbx_strand_id
1 'polypeptide(L)'
;DYDKVITQLNEEEFESLPIASKYELAFAYITAEKLGEAQKKSIMKNISLKSDEKYLLYWMYNGKGNFDKSLDLAKTLDDPQLIMYGLVKQIESLKNNPDLSGEERDQKLKTYEQQLDEYKKKYGNSSNDKNLSDTEKKE
;
A
#
# COMPACT_ATOMS: atom_id res chain seq x y z
N ASP A 1 5.35 -11.51 18.68
CA ASP A 1 5.67 -12.54 17.68
C ASP A 1 4.65 -12.43 16.55
N TYR A 2 4.55 -11.24 15.92
CA TYR A 2 3.56 -10.97 14.85
C TYR A 2 3.93 -11.68 13.55
N ASP A 3 5.24 -11.86 13.32
CA ASP A 3 5.79 -12.48 12.10
C ASP A 3 5.25 -13.90 11.85
N LYS A 4 4.99 -14.68 12.91
CA LYS A 4 4.41 -16.04 12.81
C LYS A 4 2.92 -16.05 12.45
N VAL A 5 2.16 -15.05 12.91
CA VAL A 5 0.73 -14.91 12.56
C VAL A 5 0.60 -14.42 11.12
N ILE A 6 1.48 -13.51 10.69
CA ILE A 6 1.58 -12.99 9.33
C ILE A 6 1.91 -14.09 8.31
N THR A 7 2.76 -15.06 8.67
CA THR A 7 3.19 -16.12 7.74
C THR A 7 2.18 -17.24 7.52
N GLN A 8 1.19 -17.39 8.39
CA GLN A 8 0.22 -18.51 8.34
C GLN A 8 -1.15 -18.13 7.76
N LEU A 9 -1.47 -16.84 7.69
CA LEU A 9 -2.79 -16.40 7.24
C LEU A 9 -2.84 -16.25 5.72
N ASN A 10 -3.80 -16.94 5.09
CA ASN A 10 -4.03 -16.82 3.66
C ASN A 10 -4.77 -15.51 3.34
N GLU A 11 -4.43 -14.87 2.22
CA GLU A 11 -5.04 -13.60 1.82
C GLU A 11 -6.55 -13.72 1.53
N GLU A 12 -7.02 -14.92 1.19
CA GLU A 12 -8.43 -15.26 1.00
C GLU A 12 -9.25 -15.13 2.30
N GLU A 13 -8.61 -15.25 3.46
CA GLU A 13 -9.27 -15.17 4.76
C GLU A 13 -9.41 -13.72 5.24
N PHE A 14 -8.66 -12.77 4.65
CA PHE A 14 -8.55 -11.39 5.14
C PHE A 14 -9.92 -10.72 5.28
N GLU A 15 -10.79 -10.84 4.28
CA GLU A 15 -12.12 -10.21 4.30
C GLU A 15 -13.04 -10.81 5.38
N SER A 16 -12.83 -12.07 5.76
CA SER A 16 -13.67 -12.77 6.75
C SER A 16 -13.30 -12.49 8.21
N LEU A 17 -12.12 -11.92 8.46
CA LEU A 17 -11.61 -11.72 9.81
C LEU A 17 -12.47 -10.74 10.63
N PRO A 18 -12.56 -10.93 11.96
CA PRO A 18 -13.09 -9.91 12.84
C PRO A 18 -12.31 -8.59 12.73
N ILE A 19 -12.98 -7.45 12.92
CA ILE A 19 -12.37 -6.13 12.78
C ILE A 19 -11.13 -5.94 13.68
N ALA A 20 -11.13 -6.54 14.86
CA ALA A 20 -9.99 -6.50 15.79
C ALA A 20 -8.75 -7.20 15.19
N SER A 21 -8.94 -8.37 14.57
CA SER A 21 -7.86 -9.09 13.88
C SER A 21 -7.35 -8.33 12.66
N LYS A 22 -8.25 -7.72 11.87
CA LYS A 22 -7.87 -6.85 10.75
C LYS A 22 -7.02 -5.67 11.22
N TYR A 23 -7.41 -5.04 12.34
CA TYR A 23 -6.65 -3.96 12.96
C TYR A 23 -5.24 -4.40 13.37
N GLU A 24 -5.13 -5.51 14.11
CA GLU A 24 -3.84 -6.04 14.58
C GLU A 24 -2.91 -6.38 13.41
N LEU A 25 -3.43 -7.02 12.37
CA LEU A 25 -2.65 -7.39 11.18
C LEU A 25 -2.23 -6.17 10.37
N ALA A 26 -3.15 -5.24 10.09
CA ALA A 26 -2.82 -3.98 9.40
C ALA A 26 -1.73 -3.22 10.16
N PHE A 27 -1.84 -3.14 11.49
CA PHE A 27 -0.83 -2.52 12.33
C PHE A 27 0.54 -3.22 12.21
N ALA A 28 0.56 -4.55 12.24
CA ALA A 28 1.79 -5.30 12.11
C ALA A 28 2.45 -5.11 10.73
N TYR A 29 1.68 -5.12 9.65
CA TYR A 29 2.19 -4.87 8.29
C TYR A 29 2.76 -3.46 8.12
N ILE A 30 2.07 -2.41 8.58
CA ILE A 30 2.59 -1.03 8.50
C ILE A 30 3.88 -0.88 9.33
N THR A 31 3.95 -1.57 10.48
CA THR A 31 5.15 -1.55 11.32
C THR A 31 6.35 -2.18 10.62
N ALA A 32 6.13 -3.29 9.91
CA ALA A 32 7.15 -3.99 9.13
C ALA A 32 7.55 -3.28 7.83
N GLU A 33 6.70 -2.38 7.31
CA GLU A 33 6.92 -1.69 6.05
C GLU A 33 8.21 -0.83 6.07
N LYS A 34 8.87 -0.64 4.92
CA LYS A 34 10.12 0.13 4.81
C LYS A 34 9.85 1.64 4.64
N LEU A 35 8.99 2.20 5.48
CA LEU A 35 8.67 3.63 5.54
C LEU A 35 9.44 4.33 6.67
N GLY A 36 9.65 5.65 6.53
CA GLY A 36 10.21 6.45 7.62
C GLY A 36 9.28 6.51 8.82
N GLU A 37 9.84 6.55 10.04
CA GLU A 37 9.07 6.55 11.30
C GLU A 37 7.98 7.64 11.35
N ALA A 38 8.26 8.81 10.79
CA ALA A 38 7.28 9.90 10.74
C ALA A 38 6.09 9.59 9.81
N GLN A 39 6.31 8.88 8.70
CA GLN A 39 5.26 8.45 7.77
C GLN A 39 4.42 7.34 8.39
N LYS A 40 5.07 6.32 8.96
CA LYS A 40 4.40 5.25 9.72
C LYS A 40 3.51 5.83 10.81
N LYS A 41 4.03 6.75 11.62
CA LYS A 41 3.24 7.42 12.67
C LYS A 41 2.05 8.19 12.10
N SER A 42 2.16 8.77 10.91
CA SER A 42 1.05 9.49 10.27
C SER A 42 -0.06 8.52 9.83
N ILE A 43 0.31 7.42 9.16
CA ILE A 43 -0.62 6.36 8.76
C ILE A 43 -1.33 5.79 10.00
N MET A 44 -0.57 5.48 11.05
CA MET A 44 -1.09 4.86 12.26
C MET A 44 -2.12 5.72 13.00
N LYS A 45 -2.15 7.04 12.80
CA LYS A 45 -3.21 7.90 13.36
C LYS A 45 -4.60 7.56 12.81
N ASN A 46 -4.64 6.98 11.60
CA ASN A 46 -5.88 6.62 10.91
C ASN A 46 -6.24 5.13 11.11
N ILE A 47 -5.46 4.38 11.91
CA ILE A 47 -5.65 2.95 12.19
C ILE A 47 -6.17 2.77 13.61
N SER A 48 -7.40 2.27 13.74
CA SER A 48 -8.09 1.98 14.99
C SER A 48 -9.15 0.89 14.80
N LEU A 49 -9.74 0.41 15.91
CA LEU A 49 -10.90 -0.49 15.86
C LEU A 49 -12.16 0.11 15.22
N LYS A 50 -12.18 1.43 14.96
CA LYS A 50 -13.27 2.15 14.30
C LYS A 50 -12.95 2.55 12.85
N SER A 51 -11.76 2.19 12.36
CA SER A 51 -11.35 2.53 11.00
C SER A 51 -12.25 1.84 9.98
N ASP A 52 -12.34 2.45 8.79
CA ASP A 52 -12.98 1.79 7.65
C ASP A 52 -12.28 0.45 7.38
N GLU A 53 -13.08 -0.61 7.25
CA GLU A 53 -12.58 -1.96 7.02
C GLU A 53 -11.71 -2.05 5.77
N LYS A 54 -12.05 -1.32 4.70
CA LYS A 54 -11.27 -1.27 3.47
C LYS A 54 -9.90 -0.63 3.68
N TYR A 55 -9.78 0.32 4.61
CA TYR A 55 -8.49 0.93 4.96
C TYR A 55 -7.59 -0.06 5.70
N LEU A 56 -8.16 -0.92 6.56
CA LEU A 56 -7.40 -2.00 7.21
C LEU A 56 -6.98 -3.07 6.18
N LEU A 57 -7.92 -3.51 5.34
CA LEU A 57 -7.66 -4.47 4.28
C LEU A 57 -6.60 -3.97 3.29
N TYR A 58 -6.60 -2.68 2.98
CA TYR A 58 -5.58 -2.06 2.13
C TYR A 58 -4.17 -2.37 2.65
N TRP A 59 -3.90 -2.10 3.92
CA TRP A 59 -2.58 -2.32 4.52
C TRP A 59 -2.23 -3.81 4.67
N MET A 60 -3.23 -4.66 4.87
CA MET A 60 -3.05 -6.10 4.91
C MET A 60 -2.65 -6.66 3.54
N TYR A 61 -3.39 -6.33 2.48
CA TYR A 61 -3.06 -6.78 1.12
C TYR A 61 -1.74 -6.20 0.64
N ASN A 62 -1.48 -4.92 0.94
CA ASN A 62 -0.22 -4.27 0.58
C ASN A 62 0.98 -4.97 1.26
N GLY A 63 0.92 -5.17 2.57
CA GLY A 63 1.99 -5.84 3.31
C GLY A 63 2.21 -7.31 2.94
N LYS A 64 1.17 -7.99 2.42
CA LYS A 64 1.27 -9.35 1.88
C LYS A 64 1.83 -9.40 0.45
N GLY A 65 1.95 -8.26 -0.22
CA GLY A 65 2.43 -8.15 -1.60
C GLY A 65 1.34 -8.22 -2.67
N ASN A 66 0.06 -8.25 -2.30
CA ASN A 66 -1.06 -8.20 -3.25
C ASN A 66 -1.37 -6.75 -3.61
N PHE A 67 -0.51 -6.18 -4.45
CA PHE A 67 -0.58 -4.76 -4.79
C PHE A 67 -1.78 -4.43 -5.68
N ASP A 68 -2.30 -5.37 -6.47
CA ASP A 68 -3.48 -5.17 -7.31
C ASP A 68 -4.72 -4.91 -6.45
N LYS A 69 -4.98 -5.81 -5.49
CA LYS A 69 -6.10 -5.67 -4.55
C LYS A 69 -5.95 -4.44 -3.66
N SER A 70 -4.72 -4.13 -3.21
CA SER A 70 -4.49 -2.92 -2.42
C SER A 70 -4.78 -1.64 -3.22
N LEU A 71 -4.38 -1.57 -4.49
CA LEU A 71 -4.64 -0.41 -5.34
C LEU A 71 -6.14 -0.25 -5.63
N ASP A 72 -6.85 -1.35 -5.84
CA ASP A 72 -8.32 -1.34 -6.02
C ASP A 72 -9.05 -0.81 -4.77
N LEU A 73 -8.63 -1.25 -3.58
CA LEU A 73 -9.17 -0.73 -2.31
C LEU A 73 -8.89 0.76 -2.15
N ALA A 74 -7.68 1.23 -2.49
CA ALA A 74 -7.35 2.65 -2.43
C ALA A 74 -8.22 3.50 -3.37
N LYS A 75 -8.47 3.01 -4.59
CA LYS A 75 -9.38 3.65 -5.55
C LYS A 75 -10.82 3.66 -5.04
N THR A 76 -11.26 2.57 -4.42
CA THR A 76 -12.60 2.46 -3.82
C THR A 76 -12.79 3.42 -2.64
N LEU A 77 -11.73 3.66 -1.86
CA LEU A 77 -11.70 4.63 -0.77
C LEU A 77 -11.64 6.08 -1.27
N ASP A 78 -11.34 6.29 -2.56
CA ASP A 78 -11.05 7.60 -3.15
C ASP A 78 -9.99 8.38 -2.35
N ASP A 79 -8.96 7.66 -1.85
CA ASP A 79 -7.85 8.25 -1.09
C ASP A 79 -6.63 8.45 -2.01
N PRO A 80 -6.33 9.69 -2.43
CA PRO A 80 -5.24 9.95 -3.37
C PRO A 80 -3.87 9.56 -2.82
N GLN A 81 -3.65 9.62 -1.51
CA GLN A 81 -2.36 9.26 -0.91
C GLN A 81 -2.15 7.74 -0.95
N LEU A 82 -3.19 6.95 -0.64
CA LEU A 82 -3.13 5.50 -0.78
C LEU A 82 -3.02 5.07 -2.24
N ILE A 83 -3.72 5.74 -3.16
CA ILE A 83 -3.62 5.44 -4.59
C ILE A 83 -2.18 5.67 -5.08
N MET A 84 -1.58 6.81 -4.74
CA MET A 84 -0.19 7.08 -5.09
C MET A 84 0.78 6.05 -4.50
N TYR A 85 0.59 5.66 -3.23
CA TYR A 85 1.43 4.64 -2.60
C TYR A 85 1.27 3.27 -3.27
N GLY A 86 0.03 2.83 -3.53
CA GLY A 86 -0.24 1.58 -4.24
C GLY A 86 0.39 1.54 -5.64
N LEU A 87 0.35 2.67 -6.38
CA LEU A 87 1.03 2.80 -7.67
C LEU A 87 2.55 2.67 -7.56
N VAL A 88 3.18 3.25 -6.52
CA VAL A 88 4.62 3.07 -6.26
C VAL A 88 4.94 1.59 -6.01
N LYS A 89 4.17 0.90 -5.16
CA LYS A 89 4.38 -0.53 -4.88
C LYS A 89 4.23 -1.41 -6.13
N GLN A 90 3.27 -1.09 -7.00
CA GLN A 90 3.13 -1.74 -8.31
C GLN A 90 4.37 -1.58 -9.18
N ILE A 91 4.88 -0.35 -9.30
CA ILE A 91 6.09 -0.04 -10.07
C ILE A 91 7.29 -0.81 -9.51
N GLU A 92 7.49 -0.78 -8.19
CA GLU A 92 8.55 -1.54 -7.51
C GLU A 92 8.44 -3.05 -7.78
N SER A 93 7.22 -3.59 -7.71
CA SER A 93 6.98 -5.01 -7.95
C SER A 93 7.30 -5.42 -9.38
N LEU A 94 6.92 -4.61 -10.37
CA LEU A 94 7.19 -4.89 -11.79
C LEU A 94 8.68 -4.83 -12.14
N LYS A 95 9.40 -3.85 -11.59
CA LYS A 95 10.85 -3.70 -11.77
C LYS A 95 11.62 -4.93 -11.28
N ASN A 96 11.12 -5.57 -10.22
CA ASN A 96 11.77 -6.70 -9.56
C ASN A 96 11.18 -8.07 -9.95
N ASN A 97 10.20 -8.14 -10.86
CA ASN A 97 9.57 -9.40 -11.25
C ASN A 97 10.37 -10.09 -12.39
N PRO A 98 11.03 -11.25 -12.13
CA PRO A 98 11.80 -11.96 -13.14
C PRO A 98 10.93 -12.72 -14.15
N ASP A 99 9.66 -12.96 -13.83
CA ASP A 99 8.75 -13.81 -14.62
C ASP A 99 8.05 -13.05 -15.75
N LEU A 100 8.15 -11.71 -15.78
CA LEU A 100 7.60 -10.88 -16.85
C LEU A 100 8.60 -10.69 -17.99
N SER A 101 8.08 -10.75 -19.22
CA SER A 101 8.84 -10.34 -20.40
C SER A 101 9.20 -8.84 -20.31
N GLY A 102 10.26 -8.43 -21.02
CA GLY A 102 10.65 -7.01 -21.08
C GLY A 102 9.53 -6.12 -21.61
N GLU A 103 8.86 -6.56 -22.67
CA GLU A 103 7.77 -5.80 -23.29
C GLU A 103 6.55 -5.63 -22.37
N GLU A 104 6.10 -6.71 -21.73
CA GLU A 104 4.98 -6.63 -20.78
C GLU A 104 5.32 -5.76 -19.57
N ARG A 105 6.57 -5.85 -19.08
CA ARG A 105 7.06 -4.99 -18.00
C ARG A 105 7.00 -3.52 -18.41
N ASP A 106 7.56 -3.18 -19.57
CA ASP A 106 7.63 -1.79 -20.04
C ASP A 106 6.24 -1.18 -20.26
N GLN A 107 5.30 -1.95 -20.83
CA GLN A 107 3.91 -1.51 -21.02
C GLN A 107 3.20 -1.22 -19.69
N LYS A 108 3.33 -2.11 -18.70
CA LYS A 108 2.73 -1.92 -17.37
C LYS A 108 3.39 -0.79 -16.60
N LEU A 109 4.73 -0.68 -16.64
CA LEU A 109 5.47 0.41 -15.99
C LEU A 109 5.02 1.77 -16.52
N LYS A 110 4.98 1.93 -17.85
CA LYS A 110 4.51 3.17 -18.47
C LYS A 110 3.10 3.55 -17.99
N THR A 111 2.22 2.57 -17.87
CA THR A 111 0.83 2.77 -17.43
C THR A 111 0.74 3.26 -15.99
N TYR A 112 1.50 2.65 -15.07
CA TYR A 112 1.48 3.03 -13.66
C TYR A 112 2.26 4.30 -13.37
N GLU A 113 3.38 4.54 -14.05
CA GLU A 113 4.16 5.78 -13.94
C GLU A 113 3.35 6.98 -14.43
N GLN A 114 2.64 6.85 -15.55
CA GLN A 114 1.76 7.91 -16.03
C GLN A 114 0.63 8.22 -15.03
N GLN A 115 -0.05 7.19 -14.50
CA GLN A 115 -1.07 7.41 -13.47
C GLN A 115 -0.47 8.10 -12.24
N LEU A 116 0.69 7.65 -11.76
CA LEU A 116 1.34 8.24 -10.60
C LEU A 116 1.69 9.72 -10.84
N ASP A 117 2.19 10.07 -12.02
CA ASP A 117 2.48 11.45 -12.39
C ASP A 117 1.22 12.32 -12.47
N GLU A 118 0.11 11.79 -12.97
CA GLU A 118 -1.18 12.49 -13.00
C GLU A 118 -1.69 12.77 -11.56
N TYR A 119 -1.62 11.78 -10.67
CA TYR A 119 -1.98 11.97 -9.26
C TYR A 119 -1.01 12.94 -8.56
N LYS A 120 0.29 12.85 -8.79
CA LYS A 120 1.28 13.80 -8.24
C LYS A 120 1.02 15.23 -8.71
N LYS A 121 0.68 15.44 -9.99
CA LYS A 121 0.33 16.78 -10.50
C LYS A 121 -0.95 17.32 -9.86
N LYS A 122 -1.95 16.45 -9.63
CA LYS A 122 -3.25 16.85 -9.08
C LYS A 122 -3.22 17.05 -7.56
N TYR A 123 -2.44 16.26 -6.83
CA TYR A 123 -2.49 16.18 -5.36
C TYR A 123 -1.14 16.44 -4.67
N GLY A 124 -0.02 16.50 -5.40
CA GLY A 124 1.34 16.65 -4.83
C GLY A 124 1.66 18.03 -4.25
N ASN A 125 0.85 19.06 -4.56
CA ASN A 125 1.01 20.41 -4.00
C ASN A 125 0.11 20.69 -2.78
N SER A 126 -0.63 19.69 -2.27
CA SER A 126 -1.39 19.83 -1.03
C SER A 126 -0.43 19.73 0.16
N SER A 127 0.28 20.82 0.39
CA SER A 127 1.15 21.09 1.54
C SER A 127 0.35 20.99 2.84
N ASN A 128 0.24 19.81 3.43
CA ASN A 128 0.20 19.65 4.89
C ASN A 128 0.32 18.23 5.47
N ASP A 129 0.48 17.17 4.67
CA ASP A 129 0.80 15.85 5.25
C ASP A 129 1.88 15.11 4.44
N LYS A 130 2.86 14.58 5.18
CA LYS A 130 4.11 13.98 4.66
C LYS A 130 3.81 12.89 3.64
N ASN A 131 4.29 13.12 2.41
CA ASN A 131 3.98 12.32 1.24
C ASN A 131 4.47 10.87 1.38
N LEU A 132 3.58 9.90 1.13
CA LEU A 132 3.87 8.46 1.12
C LEU A 132 4.61 8.02 -0.16
N SER A 133 4.59 8.83 -1.23
CA SER A 133 5.26 8.51 -2.50
C SER A 133 6.75 8.88 -2.54
N ASP A 134 7.29 9.52 -1.48
CA ASP A 134 8.68 10.03 -1.46
C ASP A 134 9.72 8.96 -1.05
N THR A 135 9.29 7.71 -0.91
CA THR A 135 10.09 6.59 -0.37
C THR A 135 11.30 6.22 -1.23
N GLU A 136 11.38 6.67 -2.50
CA GLU A 136 12.47 6.32 -3.43
C GLU A 136 13.76 7.15 -3.28
N LYS A 137 13.88 8.11 -2.34
CA LYS A 137 15.02 9.07 -2.33
C LYS A 137 16.17 8.81 -1.35
N LYS A 138 16.28 7.66 -0.70
CA LYS A 138 17.43 7.37 0.18
C LYS A 138 17.96 5.94 0.02
N GLU A 139 18.85 5.78 -0.96
CA GLU A 139 20.01 4.89 -0.84
C GLU A 139 21.28 5.76 -0.75
#